data_AF-A0A4D4KB48-F1
#
_entry.id   AF-A0A4D4KB48-F1
#
_cell.length_a   1.000
_cell.length_b   1.000
_cell.length_c   1.000
_cell.angle_alpha   90.00
_cell.angle_beta   90.00
_cell.angle_gamma   90.00
#
_symmetry.space_group_name_H-M   'P 1'
#
loop_
_entity.id
_entity.type
_entity.pdbx_description
1 polymer ?
#
loop_
_entity_poly.entity_id
_entity_poly.type
_entity_poly.pdbx_seq_one_letter_code
_entity_poly.pdbx_strand_id
1 'polypeptide(L)'
;MNAAMDTRSRGAAITGIGVIAPNGVGTDAFWKATREGIPCLDRISREGSGHFPVRIGGQVRGFDPASMIEERFLVQTDRFTHFAMASADLALDDARLPVDDMSPFAIGVVTASGSGGGEFGQRELQQLYGKGPRYVGPYQSIAWFYAASTGQVSIRGGSRAPAEWWPTTRPAVWTRSRTPAGPSGAGRTRWWPAPPRHRWRRTPSSACSAGTS
;
A
#
# COMPACT_ATOMS: atom_id res chain seq x y z
N MET A 1 22.92 -40.86 -3.84
CA MET A 1 22.64 -40.56 -2.42
C MET A 1 21.92 -39.21 -2.41
N ASN A 2 20.60 -39.24 -2.60
CA ASN A 2 19.80 -38.04 -2.86
C ASN A 2 19.31 -37.45 -1.54
N ALA A 3 19.81 -36.26 -1.20
CA ALA A 3 19.28 -35.46 -0.11
C ALA A 3 17.83 -35.10 -0.44
N ALA A 4 16.90 -35.74 0.26
CA ALA A 4 15.49 -35.36 0.23
C ALA A 4 15.39 -33.89 0.63
N MET A 5 14.90 -33.08 -0.30
CA MET A 5 14.65 -31.66 -0.12
C MET A 5 13.52 -31.53 0.89
N ASP A 6 13.90 -31.42 2.17
CA ASP A 6 13.00 -31.26 3.31
C ASP A 6 12.19 -29.98 3.12
N THR A 7 11.01 -30.11 2.52
CA THR A 7 10.10 -29.00 2.27
C THR A 7 9.30 -28.77 3.54
N ARG A 8 9.99 -28.48 4.66
CA ARG A 8 9.30 -27.96 5.84
C ARG A 8 8.62 -26.69 5.40
N SER A 9 7.30 -26.70 5.45
CA SER A 9 6.46 -25.50 5.51
C SER A 9 7.05 -24.60 6.59
N ARG A 10 7.93 -23.67 6.20
CA ARG A 10 8.43 -22.66 7.11
C ARG A 10 7.22 -21.84 7.52
N GLY A 11 6.91 -21.84 8.81
CA GLY A 11 5.86 -20.98 9.35
C GLY A 11 6.20 -19.53 9.04
N ALA A 12 5.19 -18.77 8.63
CA ALA A 12 5.29 -17.31 8.53
C ALA A 12 4.68 -16.71 9.79
N ALA A 13 5.35 -15.70 10.35
CA ALA A 13 4.87 -14.93 11.49
C ALA A 13 4.86 -13.44 11.13
N ILE A 14 3.96 -12.68 11.76
CA ILE A 14 3.96 -11.22 11.70
C ILE A 14 4.77 -10.76 12.90
N THR A 15 5.92 -10.13 12.67
CA THR A 15 6.86 -9.72 13.72
C THR A 15 6.75 -8.24 14.06
N GLY A 16 6.23 -7.40 13.16
CA GLY A 16 6.02 -5.98 13.41
C GLY A 16 4.91 -5.40 12.55
N ILE A 17 4.27 -4.35 13.06
CA ILE A 17 3.14 -3.67 12.43
C ILE A 17 3.38 -2.15 12.50
N GLY A 18 3.28 -1.48 11.36
CA GLY A 18 3.31 -0.03 11.26
C GLY A 18 2.06 0.49 10.56
N VAL A 19 1.37 1.46 11.18
CA VAL A 19 0.10 1.98 10.68
C VAL A 19 0.16 3.50 10.55
N ILE A 20 -0.25 4.01 9.38
CA ILE A 20 -0.51 5.43 9.14
C ILE A 20 -1.96 5.56 8.70
N ALA A 21 -2.81 6.12 9.57
CA ALA A 21 -4.25 6.20 9.32
C ALA A 21 -4.87 7.51 9.82
N PRO A 22 -6.06 7.91 9.34
CA PRO A 22 -6.74 9.14 9.78
C PRO A 22 -7.04 9.21 11.27
N ASN A 23 -7.24 8.05 11.92
CA ASN A 23 -7.49 7.91 13.35
C ASN A 23 -6.21 7.74 14.19
N GLY A 24 -5.02 7.70 13.58
CA GLY A 24 -3.76 7.60 14.31
C GLY A 24 -2.55 7.31 13.42
N VAL A 25 -1.46 8.01 13.71
CA VAL A 25 -0.11 7.73 13.19
C VAL A 25 0.59 6.86 14.24
N GLY A 26 0.96 5.63 13.86
CA GLY A 26 1.47 4.60 14.77
C GLY A 26 0.40 3.60 15.20
N THR A 27 0.84 2.37 15.45
CA THR A 27 -0.02 1.21 15.74
C THR A 27 -0.83 1.39 17.03
N ASP A 28 -0.21 1.91 18.09
CA ASP A 28 -0.88 2.15 19.38
C ASP A 28 -1.97 3.22 19.28
N ALA A 29 -1.67 4.35 18.64
CA ALA A 29 -2.62 5.44 18.46
C ALA A 29 -3.82 4.99 17.62
N PHE A 30 -3.55 4.28 16.51
CA PHE A 30 -4.57 3.69 15.66
C PHE A 30 -5.46 2.71 16.44
N TRP A 31 -4.85 1.80 17.20
CA TRP A 31 -5.58 0.76 17.92
C TRP A 31 -6.43 1.33 19.05
N LYS A 32 -5.89 2.28 19.82
CA LYS A 32 -6.61 2.98 20.87
C LYS A 32 -7.85 3.69 20.31
N ALA A 33 -7.69 4.50 19.26
CA ALA A 33 -8.79 5.23 18.65
C ALA A 33 -9.87 4.29 18.07
N THR A 34 -9.44 3.15 17.52
CA THR A 34 -10.36 2.11 17.01
C THR A 34 -11.18 1.48 18.14
N ARG A 35 -10.54 1.15 19.28
CA ARG A 35 -11.22 0.56 20.44
C ARG A 35 -12.19 1.53 21.12
N GLU A 36 -11.85 2.81 21.14
CA GLU A 36 -12.68 3.87 21.73
C GLU A 36 -13.79 4.36 20.78
N GLY A 37 -13.80 3.92 19.52
CA GLY A 37 -14.79 4.33 18.54
C GLY A 37 -14.68 5.80 18.12
N ILE A 38 -13.47 6.35 18.16
CA ILE A 38 -13.24 7.77 17.83
C ILE A 38 -13.48 7.99 16.33
N PRO A 39 -14.42 8.88 15.93
CA PRO A 39 -14.65 9.17 14.53
C PRO A 39 -13.46 9.91 13.92
N CYS A 40 -13.01 9.47 12.74
CA CYS A 40 -11.86 10.05 12.03
C CYS A 40 -12.23 10.68 10.67
N LEU A 41 -13.52 10.70 10.36
CA LEU A 41 -14.06 11.39 9.19
C LEU A 41 -14.44 12.80 9.60
N ASP A 42 -13.95 13.78 8.85
CA ASP A 42 -14.28 15.18 9.07
C ASP A 42 -14.33 15.91 7.71
N ARG A 43 -14.69 17.19 7.73
CA ARG A 43 -14.66 18.04 6.54
C ARG A 43 -13.26 18.05 5.94
N ILE A 44 -13.21 17.92 4.62
CA ILE A 44 -11.96 17.97 3.85
C ILE A 44 -11.40 19.39 3.97
N SER A 45 -10.26 19.53 4.63
CA SER A 45 -9.61 20.81 4.91
C SER A 45 -8.69 21.29 3.79
N ARG A 46 -8.56 20.51 2.71
CA ARG A 46 -7.77 20.88 1.53
C ARG A 46 -8.38 22.10 0.85
N GLU A 47 -7.56 23.10 0.56
CA GLU A 47 -8.00 24.32 -0.13
C GLU A 47 -8.67 23.99 -1.47
N GLY A 48 -9.74 24.72 -1.78
CA GLY A 48 -10.54 24.48 -2.97
C GLY A 48 -11.50 23.29 -2.87
N SER A 49 -11.60 22.56 -1.75
CA SER A 49 -12.54 21.43 -1.63
C SER A 49 -14.03 21.82 -1.53
N GLY A 50 -14.32 23.08 -1.18
CA GLY A 50 -15.67 23.52 -0.78
C GLY A 50 -16.75 23.45 -1.87
N HIS A 51 -16.36 23.48 -3.15
CA HIS A 51 -17.30 23.43 -4.27
C HIS A 51 -17.69 22.02 -4.69
N PHE A 52 -17.04 20.98 -4.15
CA PHE A 52 -17.38 19.59 -4.47
C PHE A 52 -18.62 19.10 -3.70
N PRO A 53 -19.37 18.15 -4.28
CA PRO A 53 -20.54 17.55 -3.63
C PRO A 53 -20.16 16.69 -2.42
N VAL A 54 -19.00 16.01 -2.47
CA VAL A 54 -18.44 15.25 -1.36
C VAL A 54 -17.49 16.15 -0.58
N ARG A 55 -17.77 16.35 0.70
CA ARG A 55 -17.02 17.28 1.57
C ARG A 55 -16.44 16.63 2.82
N ILE A 56 -16.68 15.34 3.02
CA ILE A 56 -16.24 14.58 4.19
C ILE A 56 -15.21 13.55 3.74
N GLY A 57 -14.12 13.39 4.48
CA GLY A 57 -13.08 12.41 4.20
C GLY A 57 -12.19 12.12 5.41
N GLY A 58 -11.56 10.95 5.41
CA GLY A 58 -10.56 10.56 6.41
C GLY A 58 -9.20 11.12 6.03
N GLN A 59 -8.79 12.21 6.67
CA GLN A 59 -7.48 12.83 6.44
C GLN A 59 -6.50 12.40 7.52
N VAL A 60 -5.30 11.95 7.12
CA VAL A 60 -4.20 11.72 8.08
C VAL A 60 -3.71 13.08 8.59
N ARG A 61 -4.05 13.40 9.83
CA ARG A 61 -3.65 14.63 10.53
C ARG A 61 -2.38 14.38 11.34
N GLY A 62 -1.52 15.39 11.45
CA GLY A 62 -0.29 15.30 12.23
C GLY A 62 0.80 14.42 11.60
N PHE A 63 0.64 14.00 10.34
CA PHE A 63 1.72 13.39 9.57
C PHE A 63 2.55 14.49 8.93
N ASP A 64 3.75 14.72 9.47
CA ASP A 64 4.76 15.54 8.84
C ASP A 64 5.76 14.65 8.08
N PRO A 65 5.72 14.63 6.74
CA PRO A 65 6.68 13.87 5.94
C PRO A 65 8.13 14.25 6.23
N ALA A 66 8.42 15.53 6.52
CA ALA A 66 9.78 16.01 6.73
C ALA A 66 10.41 15.49 8.03
N SER A 67 9.58 15.13 9.01
CA SER A 67 10.04 14.53 10.27
C SER A 67 10.44 13.06 10.15
N MET A 68 9.91 12.35 9.14
CA MET A 68 10.09 10.90 8.99
C MET A 68 10.84 10.52 7.70
N ILE A 69 10.97 11.42 6.74
CA ILE A 69 11.52 11.11 5.42
C ILE A 69 12.60 12.13 5.06
N GLU A 70 13.74 11.64 4.56
CA GLU A 70 14.82 12.52 4.14
C GLU A 70 14.38 13.40 2.97
N GLU A 71 14.80 14.66 2.99
CA GLU A 71 14.40 15.69 2.03
C GLU A 71 14.56 15.26 0.56
N ARG A 72 15.60 14.47 0.25
CA ARG A 72 15.85 13.91 -1.08
C ARG A 72 14.66 13.12 -1.64
N PHE A 73 13.91 12.42 -0.80
CA PHE A 73 12.76 11.61 -1.24
C PHE A 73 11.48 12.43 -1.30
N LEU A 74 11.36 13.49 -0.48
CA LEU A 74 10.19 14.37 -0.46
C LEU A 74 9.95 15.07 -1.80
N VAL A 75 11.03 15.47 -2.48
CA VAL A 75 10.95 16.14 -3.77
C VAL A 75 10.58 15.16 -4.90
N GLN A 76 10.93 13.88 -4.73
CA GLN A 76 10.87 12.88 -5.80
C GLN A 76 9.67 11.94 -5.69
N THR A 77 8.92 12.01 -4.59
CA THR A 77 7.86 11.04 -4.30
C THR A 77 6.56 11.74 -3.89
N ASP A 78 5.46 11.01 -4.04
CA ASP A 78 4.14 11.51 -3.69
C ASP A 78 3.79 11.16 -2.22
N ARG A 79 2.77 11.84 -1.69
CA ARG A 79 2.24 11.60 -0.35
C ARG A 79 1.90 10.14 -0.07
N PHE A 80 1.43 9.36 -1.05
CA PHE A 80 1.19 7.92 -0.82
C PHE A 80 2.49 7.14 -0.53
N THR A 81 3.58 7.51 -1.22
CA THR A 81 4.89 6.89 -1.02
C THR A 81 5.44 7.28 0.34
N HIS A 82 5.20 8.52 0.78
CA HIS A 82 5.56 8.96 2.12
C HIS A 82 4.88 8.11 3.20
N PHE A 83 3.58 7.85 3.07
CA PHE A 83 2.88 6.97 4.01
C PHE A 83 3.43 5.55 3.99
N ALA A 84 3.73 5.01 2.81
CA ALA A 84 4.30 3.67 2.69
C ALA A 84 5.67 3.58 3.39
N MET A 85 6.57 4.54 3.14
CA MET A 85 7.89 4.58 3.77
C MET A 85 7.80 4.71 5.28
N ALA A 86 7.03 5.68 5.79
CA ALA A 86 6.86 5.86 7.23
C ALA A 86 6.22 4.63 7.91
N SER A 87 5.23 4.00 7.26
CA SER A 87 4.62 2.78 7.79
C SER A 87 5.58 1.59 7.81
N ALA A 88 6.48 1.51 6.82
CA ALA A 88 7.49 0.45 6.76
C ALA A 88 8.52 0.62 7.87
N ASP A 89 8.99 1.85 8.11
CA ASP A 89 9.92 2.15 9.20
C ASP A 89 9.31 1.80 10.56
N LEU A 90 8.07 2.22 10.81
CA LEU A 90 7.34 1.85 12.04
C LEU A 90 7.22 0.32 12.21
N ALA A 91 6.99 -0.42 11.12
CA ALA A 91 6.89 -1.87 11.17
C ALA A 91 8.23 -2.56 11.43
N LEU A 92 9.33 -2.01 10.89
CA LEU A 92 10.68 -2.52 11.11
C LEU A 92 11.14 -2.24 12.55
N ASP A 93 10.84 -1.05 13.07
CA ASP A 93 11.12 -0.66 14.46
C ASP A 93 10.35 -1.55 15.45
N ASP A 94 9.06 -1.79 15.20
CA ASP A 94 8.23 -2.69 16.01
C ASP A 94 8.75 -4.14 15.99
N ALA A 95 9.21 -4.61 14.82
CA ALA A 95 9.84 -5.92 14.68
C ALA A 95 11.21 -6.03 15.35
N ARG A 96 11.84 -4.89 15.72
CA ARG A 96 13.22 -4.80 16.22
C ARG A 96 14.20 -5.58 15.36
N LEU A 97 13.99 -5.51 14.04
CA LEU A 97 14.76 -6.29 13.09
C LEU A 97 16.10 -5.58 12.85
N PRO A 98 17.26 -6.24 13.06
CA PRO A 98 18.56 -5.64 12.79
C PRO A 98 18.84 -5.69 11.27
N VAL A 99 18.15 -4.84 10.52
CA VAL A 99 18.19 -4.82 9.05
C VAL A 99 19.63 -4.66 8.53
N ASP A 100 20.45 -3.88 9.23
CA ASP A 100 21.85 -3.60 8.87
C ASP A 100 22.75 -4.85 8.94
N ASP A 101 22.41 -5.82 9.79
CA ASP A 101 23.18 -7.07 9.95
C ASP A 101 22.69 -8.19 9.00
N MET A 102 21.61 -7.94 8.27
CA MET A 102 21.01 -8.93 7.38
C MET A 102 21.54 -8.81 5.96
N SER A 103 21.64 -9.96 5.27
CA SER A 103 21.94 -9.95 3.84
C SER A 103 20.85 -9.17 3.08
N PRO A 104 21.22 -8.23 2.19
CA PRO A 104 20.26 -7.52 1.33
C PRO A 104 19.32 -8.44 0.53
N PHE A 105 19.73 -9.68 0.26
CA PHE A 105 18.94 -10.67 -0.47
C PHE A 105 17.97 -11.46 0.43
N ALA A 106 18.03 -11.28 1.75
CA ALA A 106 17.14 -11.92 2.71
C ALA A 106 15.84 -11.13 2.92
N ILE A 107 15.81 -9.84 2.55
CA ILE A 107 14.69 -8.93 2.79
C ILE A 107 14.06 -8.54 1.46
N GLY A 108 12.78 -8.88 1.30
CA GLY A 108 11.97 -8.52 0.14
C GLY A 108 10.87 -7.55 0.54
N VAL A 109 10.52 -6.65 -0.38
CA VAL A 109 9.48 -5.64 -0.19
C VAL A 109 8.34 -5.91 -1.15
N VAL A 110 7.12 -6.03 -0.60
CA VAL A 110 5.90 -6.20 -1.39
C VAL A 110 4.88 -5.17 -0.94
N THR A 111 4.47 -4.30 -1.85
CA THR A 111 3.45 -3.27 -1.57
C THR A 111 2.34 -3.29 -2.61
N ALA A 112 1.19 -2.75 -2.23
CA ALA A 112 0.04 -2.56 -3.11
C ALA A 112 -0.49 -1.13 -2.96
N SER A 113 -0.90 -0.54 -4.08
CA SER A 113 -1.51 0.79 -4.12
C SER A 113 -2.64 0.80 -5.14
N GLY A 114 -3.75 1.46 -4.79
CA GLY A 114 -4.93 1.59 -5.66
C GLY A 114 -4.93 2.86 -6.51
N SER A 115 -4.45 3.97 -5.97
CA SER A 115 -4.49 5.28 -6.62
C SER A 115 -3.14 5.75 -7.18
N GLY A 116 -2.02 5.18 -6.70
CA GLY A 116 -0.69 5.71 -6.99
C GLY A 116 -0.52 7.15 -6.52
N GLY A 117 0.42 7.87 -7.14
CA GLY A 117 0.79 9.24 -6.76
C GLY A 117 -0.09 10.33 -7.37
N GLY A 118 -1.41 10.23 -7.20
CA GLY A 118 -2.37 11.09 -7.89
C GLY A 118 -2.18 12.59 -7.63
N GLU A 119 -1.74 12.97 -6.45
CA GLU A 119 -1.49 14.37 -6.10
C GLU A 119 -0.28 14.95 -6.84
N PHE A 120 0.85 14.24 -6.84
CA PHE A 120 2.03 14.58 -7.64
C PHE A 120 1.69 14.63 -9.12
N GLY A 121 1.04 13.58 -9.64
CA GLY A 121 0.69 13.48 -11.05
C GLY A 121 -0.22 14.63 -11.51
N GLN A 122 -1.20 14.99 -10.70
CA GLN A 122 -2.10 16.11 -10.99
C GLN A 122 -1.36 17.45 -11.04
N ARG A 123 -0.43 17.70 -10.11
CA ARG A 123 0.38 18.93 -10.11
C ARG A 123 1.22 19.05 -11.37
N GLU A 124 1.88 17.96 -11.78
CA GLU A 124 2.69 17.95 -12.99
C GLU A 124 1.87 18.14 -14.26
N LEU A 125 0.67 17.56 -14.33
CA LEU A 125 -0.25 17.81 -15.44
C LEU A 125 -0.71 19.29 -15.49
N GLN A 126 -0.98 19.90 -14.34
CA GLN A 126 -1.30 21.34 -14.28
C GLN A 126 -0.12 22.20 -14.76
N GLN A 127 1.12 21.82 -14.44
CA GLN A 127 2.31 22.50 -14.96
C GLN A 127 2.45 22.33 -16.47
N LEU A 128 2.26 21.11 -16.98
CA LEU A 128 2.32 20.80 -18.41
C LEU A 128 1.34 21.65 -19.22
N TYR A 129 0.06 21.63 -18.84
CA TYR A 129 -0.99 22.32 -19.60
C TYR A 129 -1.08 23.81 -19.30
N GLY A 130 -0.61 24.26 -18.13
CA GLY A 130 -0.62 25.67 -17.75
C GLY A 130 0.59 26.46 -18.23
N LYS A 131 1.79 25.85 -18.20
CA LYS A 131 3.08 26.54 -18.47
C LYS A 131 3.90 25.91 -19.59
N GLY A 132 3.59 24.67 -19.96
CA GLY A 132 4.28 23.92 -21.01
C GLY A 132 5.23 22.85 -20.49
N PRO A 133 5.78 22.02 -21.40
CA PRO A 133 6.49 20.78 -21.07
C PRO A 133 7.79 20.97 -20.29
N ARG A 134 8.43 22.14 -20.38
CA ARG A 134 9.68 22.44 -19.64
C ARG A 134 9.48 22.56 -18.13
N TYR A 135 8.24 22.73 -17.67
CA TYR A 135 7.90 22.86 -16.25
C TYR A 135 7.50 21.53 -15.61
N VAL A 136 7.48 20.43 -16.38
CA VAL A 136 7.25 19.10 -15.82
C VAL A 136 8.52 18.61 -15.13
N GLY A 137 8.40 18.27 -13.86
CA GLY A 137 9.49 17.74 -13.07
C GLY A 137 10.00 16.39 -13.62
N PRO A 138 11.31 16.15 -13.58
CA PRO A 138 11.90 14.91 -14.10
C PRO A 138 11.40 13.66 -13.35
N TYR A 139 10.96 13.84 -12.11
CA TYR A 139 10.46 12.78 -11.24
C TYR A 139 9.03 12.33 -11.60
N GLN A 140 8.32 13.02 -12.49
CA GLN A 140 6.95 12.64 -12.87
C GLN A 140 6.85 11.19 -13.35
N SER A 141 7.88 10.68 -14.02
CA SER A 141 7.95 9.31 -14.52
C SER A 141 8.00 8.25 -13.40
N ILE A 142 8.57 8.60 -12.25
CA ILE A 142 8.81 7.68 -11.14
C ILE A 142 7.91 7.93 -9.93
N ALA A 143 7.43 9.15 -9.72
CA ALA A 143 6.69 9.55 -8.52
C ALA A 143 5.23 9.08 -8.54
N TRP A 144 4.63 9.03 -9.74
CA TRP A 144 3.23 8.64 -9.88
C TRP A 144 3.01 7.13 -9.90
N PHE A 145 3.99 6.38 -10.42
CA PHE A 145 3.84 4.96 -10.73
C PHE A 145 3.57 4.14 -9.46
N TYR A 146 2.67 3.16 -9.54
CA TYR A 146 2.22 2.39 -8.38
C TYR A 146 3.34 1.60 -7.67
N ALA A 147 4.39 1.21 -8.40
CA ALA A 147 5.53 0.53 -7.79
C ALA A 147 6.54 1.49 -7.13
N ALA A 148 6.31 2.81 -7.17
CA ALA A 148 7.19 3.79 -6.54
C ALA A 148 7.35 3.52 -5.04
N SER A 149 6.27 3.17 -4.35
CA SER A 149 6.33 2.79 -2.92
C SER A 149 7.24 1.58 -2.70
N THR A 150 7.12 0.53 -3.51
CA THR A 150 7.96 -0.67 -3.40
C THR A 150 9.44 -0.32 -3.66
N GLY A 151 9.72 0.44 -4.72
CA GLY A 151 11.08 0.82 -5.08
C GLY A 151 11.75 1.68 -3.99
N GLN A 152 11.04 2.68 -3.47
CA GLN A 152 11.59 3.61 -2.48
C GLN A 152 11.79 2.93 -1.11
N VAL A 153 10.85 2.10 -0.66
CA VAL A 153 11.03 1.30 0.56
C VAL A 153 12.20 0.32 0.42
N SER A 154 12.38 -0.30 -0.75
CA SER A 154 13.50 -1.20 -1.00
C SER A 154 14.85 -0.48 -1.00
N ILE A 155 14.93 0.69 -1.65
CA ILE A 155 16.16 1.52 -1.69
C ILE A 155 16.53 2.00 -0.30
N ARG A 156 15.53 2.47 0.47
CA ARG A 156 15.73 3.00 1.81
C ARG A 156 16.14 1.92 2.81
N GLY A 157 15.47 0.75 2.77
CA GLY A 157 15.79 -0.41 3.62
C GLY A 157 16.94 -1.28 3.13
N GLY A 158 17.75 -0.83 2.17
CA GLY A 158 18.91 -1.56 1.64
C GLY A 158 18.59 -2.92 1.00
N SER A 159 17.31 -3.20 0.74
CA SER A 159 16.81 -4.51 0.32
C SER A 159 17.05 -4.72 -1.16
N ARG A 160 17.59 -5.89 -1.53
CA ARG A 160 17.89 -6.32 -2.91
C ARG A 160 17.22 -7.63 -3.29
N ALA A 161 16.41 -8.21 -2.41
CA ALA A 161 15.59 -9.37 -2.76
C ALA A 161 14.43 -8.97 -3.69
N PRO A 162 13.67 -9.93 -4.25
CA PRO A 162 12.59 -9.63 -5.18
C PRO A 162 11.62 -8.59 -4.61
N ALA A 163 11.52 -7.46 -5.30
CA ALA A 163 10.58 -6.40 -5.02
C ALA A 163 9.39 -6.57 -5.96
N GLU A 164 8.22 -6.87 -5.40
CA GLU A 164 7.01 -7.17 -6.19
C GLU A 164 5.94 -6.12 -5.89
N TRP A 165 5.25 -5.67 -6.94
CA TRP A 165 4.11 -4.79 -6.81
C TRP A 165 2.85 -5.55 -7.25
N TRP A 166 1.81 -5.50 -6.41
CA TRP A 166 0.57 -6.22 -6.68
C TRP A 166 -0.52 -5.29 -7.23
N PRO A 167 -1.15 -5.60 -8.38
CA PRO A 167 -2.26 -4.81 -8.91
C PRO A 167 -3.51 -4.96 -8.05
N THR A 168 -4.07 -3.85 -7.60
CA THR A 168 -5.30 -3.81 -6.80
C THR A 168 -6.54 -3.91 -7.71
N THR A 169 -6.69 -4.98 -8.51
CA THR A 169 -7.87 -5.14 -9.38
C THR A 169 -9.15 -5.57 -8.65
N ARG A 170 -9.13 -5.68 -7.32
CA ARG A 170 -10.26 -5.83 -6.36
C ARG A 170 -9.67 -5.99 -4.94
N PRO A 171 -10.44 -5.80 -3.84
CA PRO A 171 -10.01 -6.28 -2.52
C PRO A 171 -10.05 -7.82 -2.55
N ALA A 172 -9.00 -8.42 -3.10
CA ALA A 172 -8.86 -9.85 -3.26
C ALA A 172 -7.65 -10.30 -2.45
N VAL A 173 -7.91 -11.17 -1.48
CA VAL A 173 -6.88 -11.99 -0.83
C VAL A 173 -6.39 -13.02 -1.84
N TRP A 174 -5.09 -13.05 -2.10
CA TRP A 174 -4.45 -14.02 -2.99
C TRP A 174 -3.65 -15.02 -2.16
N THR A 175 -3.76 -16.30 -2.50
CA THR A 175 -3.01 -17.38 -1.85
C THR A 175 -1.92 -17.91 -2.78
N ARG A 176 -0.70 -18.04 -2.27
CA ARG A 176 0.43 -18.62 -2.99
C ARG A 176 0.28 -20.13 -3.09
N SER A 177 0.22 -20.65 -4.31
CA SER A 177 0.50 -22.07 -4.56
C SER A 177 1.69 -22.21 -5.49
N ARG A 178 2.64 -23.06 -5.10
CA ARG A 178 3.81 -23.40 -5.92
C ARG A 178 3.47 -24.67 -6.67
N THR A 179 3.38 -24.61 -7.99
CA THR A 179 3.32 -25.83 -8.81
C THR A 179 4.71 -26.48 -8.79
N PRO A 180 4.84 -27.79 -8.54
CA PRO A 180 6.12 -28.48 -8.63
C PRO A 180 6.73 -28.31 -10.03
N ALA A 181 8.05 -28.16 -10.09
CA ALA A 181 8.76 -28.06 -11.36
C ALA A 181 8.61 -29.37 -12.13
N GLY A 182 8.18 -29.30 -13.38
CA GLY A 182 8.30 -30.41 -14.31
C GLY A 182 9.77 -30.71 -14.64
N PRO A 183 10.06 -31.81 -15.35
CA PRO A 183 11.42 -32.31 -15.59
C PRO A 183 12.36 -31.35 -16.36
N SER A 184 11.88 -30.20 -16.82
CA SER A 184 12.65 -29.15 -17.48
C SER A 184 13.15 -28.01 -16.57
N GLY A 185 13.05 -28.16 -15.23
CA GLY A 185 13.76 -27.28 -14.27
C GLY A 185 13.21 -25.86 -14.08
N ALA A 186 12.22 -25.42 -14.85
CA ALA A 186 11.58 -24.12 -14.67
C ALA A 186 10.31 -24.23 -13.81
N GLY A 187 10.43 -23.99 -12.50
CA GLY A 187 9.27 -23.81 -11.63
C GLY A 187 8.53 -22.53 -12.00
N ARG A 188 7.33 -22.64 -12.59
CA ARG A 188 6.46 -21.47 -12.83
C ARG A 188 5.63 -21.17 -11.59
N THR A 189 5.81 -19.98 -11.06
CA THR A 189 4.88 -19.39 -10.08
C THR A 189 3.59 -19.05 -10.82
N ARG A 190 2.46 -19.58 -10.38
CA ARG A 190 1.15 -19.28 -10.97
C ARG A 190 0.20 -18.93 -9.84
N TRP A 191 -0.34 -17.72 -9.88
CA TRP A 191 -1.25 -17.20 -8.87
C TRP A 191 -2.70 -17.37 -9.32
N TRP A 192 -3.55 -17.85 -8.42
CA TRP A 192 -4.97 -18.03 -8.67
C TRP A 192 -5.78 -17.12 -7.75
N PRO A 193 -6.88 -16.52 -8.23
CA PRO A 193 -7.80 -15.83 -7.35
C PRO A 193 -8.30 -16.84 -6.32
N ALA A 194 -8.28 -16.48 -5.03
CA ALA A 194 -8.83 -17.35 -4.00
C ALA A 194 -10.29 -17.65 -4.35
N PRO A 195 -10.71 -18.93 -4.38
CA PRO A 195 -12.10 -19.26 -4.64
C PRO A 195 -12.97 -18.59 -3.58
N PRO A 196 -14.12 -17.99 -3.95
CA PRO A 196 -14.97 -17.28 -3.00
C PRO A 196 -15.43 -18.25 -1.91
N ARG A 197 -14.95 -18.06 -0.67
CA ARG A 197 -15.33 -18.93 0.46
C ARG A 197 -16.73 -18.68 1.00
N HIS A 198 -17.42 -17.63 0.58
CA HIS A 198 -18.82 -17.40 0.93
C HIS A 198 -19.60 -16.82 -0.25
N ARG A 199 -20.53 -17.63 -0.78
CA ARG A 199 -21.61 -17.16 -1.64
C ARG A 199 -22.56 -16.36 -0.76
N TRP A 200 -22.44 -15.03 -0.78
CA TRP A 200 -23.49 -14.17 -0.23
C TRP A 200 -24.78 -14.48 -0.99
N ARG A 201 -25.69 -15.24 -0.35
CA ARG A 201 -27.06 -15.44 -0.84
C ARG A 201 -27.69 -14.05 -0.85
N ARG A 202 -27.99 -13.53 -2.04
CA ARG A 202 -28.98 -12.46 -2.18
C ARG A 202 -30.32 -13.02 -1.67
N THR A 203 -30.79 -12.55 -0.52
CA THR A 203 -32.20 -12.64 -0.17
C THR A 203 -32.97 -11.75 -1.15
N PRO A 204 -34.02 -12.24 -1.82
CA PRO A 204 -34.87 -11.37 -2.64
C PRO A 204 -35.59 -10.39 -1.72
N SER A 205 -35.38 -9.09 -1.93
CA SER A 205 -36.23 -8.06 -1.33
C SER A 205 -37.63 -8.21 -1.91
N SER A 206 -38.62 -8.52 -1.07
CA SER A 206 -40.04 -8.44 -1.41
C SER A 206 -40.36 -7.04 -1.93
N ALA A 207 -40.92 -6.97 -3.13
CA ALA A 207 -41.41 -5.74 -3.73
C ALA A 207 -42.55 -5.16 -2.88
N CYS A 208 -42.37 -3.93 -2.40
CA CYS A 208 -43.47 -3.09 -1.93
C CYS A 208 -44.25 -2.64 -3.16
N SER A 209 -45.42 -3.25 -3.40
CA SER A 209 -46.40 -2.76 -4.36
C SER A 209 -47.04 -1.48 -3.82
N ALA A 210 -46.68 -0.34 -4.41
CA ALA A 210 -47.46 0.89 -4.28
C ALA A 210 -48.74 0.74 -5.11
N GLY A 211 -49.87 0.63 -4.43
CA GLY A 211 -51.20 0.74 -5.04
C GLY A 211 -51.51 2.20 -5.32
N THR A 212 -51.80 2.53 -6.58
CA THR A 212 -52.52 3.73 -6.97
C THR A 212 -54.01 3.50 -6.72
N SER A 213 -54.63 4.39 -5.95
CA SER A 213 -56.06 4.66 -5.88
C SER A 213 -56.27 6.14 -6.16
#